data_AF-A0A966CC07-F1
#
_entry.id   AF-A0A966CC07-F1
#
_cell.length_a   1.000
_cell.length_b   1.000
_cell.length_c   1.000
_cell.angle_alpha   90.00
_cell.angle_beta   90.00
_cell.angle_gamma   90.00
#
_symmetry.space_group_name_H-M   'P 1'
#
loop_
_entity.id
_entity.type
_entity.pdbx_description
1 polymer ?
#
loop_
_entity_poly.entity_id
_entity_poly.type
_entity_poly.pdbx_seq_one_letter_code
_entity_poly.pdbx_strand_id
1 'polypeptide(L)'
;MNSADYFYQCRQILTTAINELGFLVTDKKICEISELILESMTGKWRYFHSFEHILMVSKTGDSLITLAALFHDLVYLQIDNKISFHLTPYLNPFIVEKEGVLFIKSNLDYQDNCGEIVLRIFDLHLGDKLSPLNQNEFLSALIAAKILESFLPLSIITRIVTMIELTIPFRKIITGEKSIPHQLQQRLTEVNQEFNLGLNNAEIILTISQAVKFANIDVGGFASNNVSDFINNTWLLLAETNHDLIDTHKYTIKDYRFSLAKTTLFLNSLSPQLIFHQYNNQPNILEFQELVNITRYNLTISKYYLATKLVSISILEALCYRFSANISLSFLFDFSHKYLSIMNFLPSSKPYHPQNEIEKQVLILLDSEFDCSLYDSFKNTLFSSFIAKYLSFTEILNYQTKCYLFFDNQLDSEEFLRFFPLSLINIISEAIAKLLMEKQKAVIMTKNEK
;
A
#
# COMPACT_ATOMS: atom_id res chain seq x y z
N MET A 1 -19.94 0.78 -5.26
CA MET A 1 -20.90 1.78 -4.74
C MET A 1 -20.92 3.00 -5.66
N ASN A 2 -22.02 3.76 -5.70
CA ASN A 2 -22.18 4.88 -6.64
C ASN A 2 -21.51 6.16 -6.08
N SER A 3 -20.80 6.92 -6.92
CA SER A 3 -20.13 8.19 -6.56
C SER A 3 -21.02 9.19 -5.81
N ALA A 4 -22.32 9.23 -6.12
CA ALA A 4 -23.29 10.09 -5.45
C ALA A 4 -23.45 9.80 -3.95
N ASP A 5 -23.26 8.54 -3.53
CA ASP A 5 -23.34 8.13 -2.12
C ASP A 5 -22.10 8.60 -1.34
N TYR A 6 -20.91 8.47 -1.95
CA TYR A 6 -19.66 8.95 -1.34
C TYR A 6 -19.61 10.47 -1.19
N PHE A 7 -20.15 11.21 -2.15
CA PHE A 7 -20.30 12.66 -2.03
C PHE A 7 -21.13 13.06 -0.82
N TYR A 8 -22.29 12.42 -0.63
CA TYR A 8 -23.13 12.69 0.51
C TYR A 8 -22.45 12.33 1.84
N GLN A 9 -21.81 11.16 1.91
CA GLN A 9 -21.08 10.72 3.11
C GLN A 9 -19.92 11.67 3.46
N CYS A 10 -19.11 12.08 2.48
CA CYS A 10 -18.02 13.03 2.70
C CYS A 10 -18.53 14.35 3.28
N ARG A 11 -19.61 14.88 2.70
CA ARG A 11 -20.24 16.12 3.20
C ARG A 11 -20.72 15.98 4.63
N GLN A 12 -21.38 14.87 4.96
CA GLN A 12 -21.88 14.63 6.32
C GLN A 12 -20.73 14.54 7.33
N ILE A 13 -19.69 13.76 7.02
CA ILE A 13 -18.53 13.59 7.90
C ILE A 13 -17.83 14.93 8.13
N LEU A 14 -17.56 15.68 7.06
CA LEU A 14 -16.91 16.99 7.14
C LEU A 14 -17.75 17.99 7.95
N THR A 15 -19.05 18.07 7.68
CA THR A 15 -19.98 18.97 8.39
C THR A 15 -20.04 18.63 9.88
N THR A 16 -20.22 17.36 10.22
CA THR A 16 -20.32 16.91 11.61
C THR A 16 -19.03 17.21 12.36
N ALA A 17 -17.87 16.87 11.80
CA ALA A 17 -16.59 17.10 12.46
C ALA A 17 -16.31 18.59 12.72
N ILE A 18 -16.63 19.46 11.75
CA ILE A 18 -16.46 20.92 11.90
C ILE A 18 -17.42 21.48 12.98
N ASN A 19 -18.68 21.03 12.96
CA ASN A 19 -19.69 21.48 13.92
C ASN A 19 -19.37 21.03 15.36
N GLU A 20 -18.87 19.81 15.55
CA GLU A 20 -18.45 19.28 16.85
C GLU A 20 -17.26 20.05 17.43
N LEU A 21 -16.41 20.62 16.57
CA LEU A 21 -15.35 21.55 16.98
C LEU A 21 -15.85 22.97 17.28
N GLY A 22 -17.15 23.24 17.10
CA GLY A 22 -17.79 24.51 17.39
C GLY A 22 -17.70 25.55 16.26
N PHE A 23 -17.34 25.13 15.04
CA PHE A 23 -17.24 26.01 13.88
C PHE A 23 -18.43 25.80 12.94
N LEU A 24 -18.76 26.83 12.18
CA LEU A 24 -19.81 26.77 11.16
C LEU A 24 -19.22 27.17 9.81
N VAL A 25 -19.47 26.36 8.81
CA VAL A 25 -19.01 26.58 7.43
C VAL A 25 -20.21 26.54 6.51
N THR A 26 -20.24 27.43 5.53
CA THR A 26 -21.36 27.48 4.57
C THR A 26 -21.47 26.17 3.80
N ASP A 27 -22.70 25.74 3.50
CA ASP A 27 -22.95 24.53 2.69
C ASP A 27 -22.19 24.55 1.37
N LYS A 28 -22.08 25.71 0.72
CA LYS A 28 -21.31 25.88 -0.51
C LYS A 28 -19.85 25.45 -0.32
N LYS A 29 -19.20 25.92 0.75
CA LYS A 29 -17.80 25.59 1.04
C LYS A 29 -17.63 24.13 1.44
N ILE A 30 -18.59 23.54 2.18
CA ILE A 30 -18.61 22.11 2.47
C ILE A 30 -18.68 21.29 1.17
N CYS A 31 -19.54 21.66 0.23
CA CYS A 31 -19.63 21.02 -1.08
C CYS A 31 -18.29 21.10 -1.82
N GLU A 32 -17.72 22.31 -1.95
CA GLU A 32 -16.43 22.52 -2.65
C GLU A 32 -15.31 21.64 -2.08
N ILE A 33 -15.19 21.56 -0.75
CA ILE A 33 -14.16 20.73 -0.10
C ILE A 33 -14.44 19.25 -0.31
N SER A 34 -15.69 18.82 -0.21
CA SER A 34 -16.06 17.42 -0.37
C SER A 34 -15.84 16.93 -1.81
N GLU A 35 -16.13 17.77 -2.81
CA GLU A 35 -15.83 17.49 -4.22
C GLU A 35 -14.31 17.30 -4.41
N LEU A 36 -13.51 18.20 -3.84
CA LEU A 36 -12.05 18.14 -3.94
C LEU A 36 -11.48 16.88 -3.30
N ILE A 37 -11.96 16.50 -2.11
CA ILE A 37 -11.53 15.27 -1.42
C ILE A 37 -11.85 14.07 -2.30
N LEU A 38 -13.07 13.96 -2.82
CA LEU A 38 -13.48 12.79 -3.60
C LEU A 38 -12.78 12.70 -4.95
N GLU A 39 -12.59 13.81 -5.64
CA GLU A 39 -11.82 13.83 -6.88
C GLU A 39 -10.39 13.33 -6.65
N SER A 40 -9.77 13.77 -5.54
CA SER A 40 -8.41 13.36 -5.19
C SER A 40 -8.31 11.88 -4.82
N MET A 41 -9.38 11.28 -4.30
CA MET A 41 -9.40 9.90 -3.80
C MET A 41 -9.97 8.88 -4.82
N THR A 42 -10.40 9.32 -6.00
CA THR A 42 -11.01 8.45 -7.04
C THR A 42 -10.08 8.17 -8.22
N GLY A 43 -8.78 8.35 -8.01
CA GLY A 43 -7.74 7.99 -8.98
C GLY A 43 -7.86 6.53 -9.41
N LYS A 44 -7.68 6.26 -10.71
CA LYS A 44 -7.81 4.90 -11.30
C LYS A 44 -6.85 3.85 -10.71
N TRP A 45 -5.85 4.28 -9.95
CA TRP A 45 -4.83 3.45 -9.35
C TRP A 45 -5.02 3.27 -7.84
N ARG A 46 -5.90 4.05 -7.22
CA ARG A 46 -6.14 4.03 -5.78
C ARG A 46 -7.06 2.87 -5.39
N TYR A 47 -6.46 1.72 -5.14
CA TYR A 47 -7.15 0.48 -4.76
C TYR A 47 -7.15 0.27 -3.25
N PHE A 48 -6.08 0.66 -2.57
CA PHE A 48 -5.99 0.61 -1.11
C PHE A 48 -6.29 1.99 -0.52
N HIS A 49 -5.60 3.03 -0.98
CA HIS A 49 -5.79 4.39 -0.47
C HIS A 49 -6.93 5.11 -1.20
N SER A 50 -8.14 4.56 -1.04
CA SER A 50 -9.39 5.01 -1.64
C SER A 50 -10.27 5.77 -0.65
N PHE A 51 -11.44 6.23 -1.09
CA PHE A 51 -12.39 6.88 -0.18
C PHE A 51 -12.91 5.93 0.91
N GLU A 52 -13.04 4.64 0.61
CA GLU A 52 -13.40 3.61 1.58
C GLU A 52 -12.37 3.49 2.73
N HIS A 53 -11.07 3.63 2.42
CA HIS A 53 -10.01 3.72 3.44
C HIS A 53 -10.25 4.91 4.37
N ILE A 54 -10.50 6.10 3.80
CA ILE A 54 -10.83 7.30 4.60
C ILE A 54 -12.05 7.06 5.50
N LEU A 55 -13.12 6.44 4.97
CA LEU A 55 -14.32 6.13 5.76
C LEU A 55 -14.04 5.15 6.91
N MET A 56 -13.06 4.26 6.76
CA MET A 56 -12.63 3.36 7.82
C MET A 56 -11.86 4.13 8.89
N VAL A 57 -10.85 4.92 8.48
CA VAL A 57 -9.96 5.62 9.41
C VAL A 57 -10.62 6.82 10.09
N SER A 58 -11.72 7.36 9.54
CA SER A 58 -12.45 8.51 10.10
C SER A 58 -13.41 8.14 11.24
N LYS A 59 -13.74 6.85 11.44
CA LYS A 59 -14.72 6.39 12.45
C LYS A 59 -14.12 6.28 13.85
N THR A 60 -13.58 7.38 14.36
CA THR A 60 -12.83 7.39 15.64
C THR A 60 -13.58 8.00 16.81
N GLY A 61 -14.70 8.68 16.54
CA GLY A 61 -15.43 9.50 17.51
C GLY A 61 -14.70 10.80 17.89
N ASP A 62 -13.62 11.14 17.19
CA ASP A 62 -12.80 12.33 17.43
C ASP A 62 -12.79 13.22 16.18
N SER A 63 -13.33 14.42 16.30
CA SER A 63 -13.52 15.33 15.17
C SER A 63 -12.20 15.82 14.57
N LEU A 64 -11.11 15.92 15.37
CA LEU A 64 -9.79 16.31 14.83
C LEU A 64 -9.15 15.18 14.04
N ILE A 65 -9.21 13.96 14.56
CA ILE A 65 -8.74 12.77 13.83
C ILE A 65 -9.57 12.60 12.56
N THR A 66 -10.88 12.84 12.63
CA THR A 66 -11.79 12.77 11.48
C THR A 66 -11.38 13.76 10.39
N LEU A 67 -11.08 15.01 10.76
CA LEU A 67 -10.56 15.99 9.79
C LEU A 67 -9.19 15.56 9.25
N ALA A 68 -8.23 15.17 10.09
CA ALA A 68 -6.93 14.68 9.61
C ALA A 68 -7.06 13.51 8.61
N ALA A 69 -7.93 12.55 8.92
CA ALA A 69 -8.25 11.41 8.06
C ALA A 69 -8.78 11.81 6.69
N LEU A 70 -9.68 12.80 6.61
CA LEU A 70 -10.22 13.29 5.34
C LEU A 70 -9.15 13.89 4.41
N PHE A 71 -8.02 14.35 4.97
CA PHE A 71 -7.01 15.08 4.21
C PHE A 71 -5.67 14.35 4.02
N HIS A 72 -5.31 13.38 4.86
CA HIS A 72 -3.94 12.83 4.90
C HIS A 72 -3.43 12.23 3.57
N ASP A 73 -4.34 11.66 2.76
CA ASP A 73 -4.03 10.97 1.51
C ASP A 73 -4.43 11.74 0.24
N LEU A 74 -4.75 13.03 0.32
CA LEU A 74 -5.20 13.78 -0.87
C LEU A 74 -4.17 13.76 -2.00
N VAL A 75 -2.88 13.89 -1.68
CA VAL A 75 -1.80 13.76 -2.66
C VAL A 75 -1.14 12.41 -2.49
N TYR A 76 -1.11 11.64 -3.57
CA TYR A 76 -0.38 10.38 -3.60
C TYR A 76 0.46 10.25 -4.87
N LEU A 77 1.54 11.01 -4.93
CA LEU A 77 2.26 11.24 -6.19
C LEU A 77 2.88 9.95 -6.78
N GLN A 78 3.38 9.04 -5.95
CA GLN A 78 3.93 7.76 -6.44
C GLN A 78 2.89 6.87 -7.11
N ILE A 79 1.62 7.03 -6.73
CA ILE A 79 0.51 6.25 -7.27
C ILE A 79 -0.13 7.02 -8.42
N ASP A 80 -0.52 8.27 -8.21
CA ASP A 80 -1.24 9.07 -9.20
C ASP A 80 -0.36 9.57 -10.35
N ASN A 81 0.97 9.49 -10.24
CA ASN A 81 1.97 10.04 -11.19
C ASN A 81 1.79 11.51 -11.56
N LYS A 82 0.87 12.21 -10.91
CA LYS A 82 0.58 13.63 -11.08
C LYS A 82 -0.19 14.15 -9.88
N ILE A 83 -0.17 15.47 -9.72
CA ILE A 83 -1.03 16.18 -8.76
C ILE A 83 -2.28 16.64 -9.52
N SER A 84 -3.47 16.54 -8.92
CA SER A 84 -4.68 17.10 -9.53
C SER A 84 -4.53 18.61 -9.76
N PHE A 85 -4.99 19.10 -10.91
CA PHE A 85 -4.97 20.51 -11.23
C PHE A 85 -5.74 21.33 -10.17
N HIS A 86 -6.80 20.78 -9.60
CA HIS A 86 -7.60 21.43 -8.56
C HIS A 86 -6.84 21.63 -7.23
N LEU A 87 -5.76 20.88 -6.99
CA LEU A 87 -4.89 21.04 -5.82
C LEU A 87 -3.75 22.04 -6.06
N THR A 88 -3.47 22.37 -7.32
CA THR A 88 -2.36 23.26 -7.71
C THR A 88 -2.42 24.65 -7.06
N PRO A 89 -3.58 25.31 -6.90
CA PRO A 89 -3.65 26.61 -6.24
C PRO A 89 -3.10 26.62 -4.81
N TYR A 90 -3.19 25.48 -4.10
CA TYR A 90 -2.72 25.36 -2.72
C TYR A 90 -1.23 25.03 -2.62
N LEU A 91 -0.67 24.39 -3.65
CA LEU A 91 0.71 23.90 -3.65
C LEU A 91 1.68 24.80 -4.41
N ASN A 92 1.26 25.37 -5.54
CA ASN A 92 2.11 26.20 -6.40
C ASN A 92 2.81 27.37 -5.67
N PRO A 93 2.23 27.99 -4.61
CA PRO A 93 2.96 28.99 -3.84
C PRO A 93 4.20 28.45 -3.11
N PHE A 94 4.26 27.15 -2.81
CA PHE A 94 5.26 26.55 -1.92
C PHE A 94 6.24 25.60 -2.60
N ILE A 95 5.84 24.95 -3.68
CA ILE A 95 6.66 23.92 -4.33
C ILE A 95 7.04 24.29 -5.77
N VAL A 96 8.13 23.71 -6.25
CA VAL A 96 8.59 23.78 -7.63
C VAL A 96 9.11 22.43 -8.07
N GLU A 97 8.80 22.02 -9.30
CA GLU A 97 9.36 20.82 -9.91
C GLU A 97 10.60 21.16 -10.74
N LYS A 98 11.69 20.43 -10.53
CA LYS A 98 12.92 20.53 -11.31
C LYS A 98 13.37 19.11 -11.67
N GLU A 99 13.49 18.82 -12.97
CA GLU A 99 13.96 17.52 -13.48
C GLU A 99 13.17 16.32 -12.91
N GLY A 100 11.85 16.44 -12.76
CA GLY A 100 11.00 15.37 -12.22
C GLY A 100 11.03 15.23 -10.69
N VAL A 101 11.65 16.19 -9.99
CA VAL A 101 11.79 16.20 -8.53
C VAL A 101 11.15 17.45 -7.95
N LEU A 102 10.35 17.28 -6.89
CA LEU A 102 9.74 18.40 -6.18
C LEU A 102 10.70 18.98 -5.12
N PHE A 103 10.76 20.30 -5.08
CA PHE A 103 11.49 21.08 -4.08
C PHE A 103 10.54 22.07 -3.42
N ILE A 104 10.77 22.34 -2.15
CA ILE A 104 10.19 23.51 -1.48
C ILE A 104 10.89 24.74 -2.05
N LYS A 105 10.13 25.77 -2.41
CA LYS A 105 10.70 27.03 -2.94
C LYS A 105 11.62 27.65 -1.90
N SER A 106 12.75 28.19 -2.36
CA SER A 106 13.74 28.82 -1.47
C SER A 106 13.28 30.16 -0.89
N ASN A 107 12.29 30.80 -1.52
CA ASN A 107 11.65 32.03 -1.06
C ASN A 107 10.14 31.94 -1.34
N LEU A 108 9.35 32.54 -0.46
CA LEU A 108 7.91 32.72 -0.64
C LEU A 108 7.62 34.19 -0.93
N ASP A 109 6.60 34.45 -1.76
CA ASP A 109 6.25 35.81 -2.19
C ASP A 109 5.56 36.63 -1.08
N TYR A 110 5.10 35.96 -0.03
CA TYR A 110 4.40 36.55 1.11
C TYR A 110 4.59 35.68 2.37
N GLN A 111 4.30 36.26 3.54
CA GLN A 111 4.33 35.53 4.81
C GLN A 111 3.06 34.66 4.94
N ASP A 112 3.24 33.36 5.12
CA ASP A 112 2.14 32.38 5.20
C ASP A 112 2.30 31.53 6.46
N ASN A 113 1.55 31.88 7.52
CA ASN A 113 1.66 31.19 8.81
C ASN A 113 1.34 29.70 8.69
N CYS A 114 0.31 29.34 7.91
CA CYS A 114 -0.05 27.93 7.69
C CYS A 114 1.09 27.17 7.01
N GLY A 115 1.65 27.72 5.93
CA GLY A 115 2.77 27.10 5.22
C GLY A 115 4.00 26.93 6.11
N GLU A 116 4.34 27.95 6.89
CA GLU A 116 5.47 27.89 7.82
C GLU A 116 5.26 26.86 8.93
N ILE A 117 4.05 26.79 9.51
CA ILE A 117 3.68 25.76 10.50
C ILE A 117 3.85 24.36 9.91
N VAL A 118 3.38 24.11 8.69
CA VAL A 118 3.52 22.78 8.06
C VAL A 118 5.00 22.43 7.88
N LEU A 119 5.82 23.37 7.39
CA LEU A 119 7.27 23.16 7.27
C LEU A 119 7.91 22.80 8.61
N ARG A 120 7.63 23.56 9.68
CA ARG A 120 8.17 23.31 11.02
C ARG A 120 7.73 21.98 11.61
N ILE A 121 6.46 21.61 11.47
CA ILE A 121 5.94 20.34 12.00
C ILE A 121 6.56 19.14 11.29
N PHE A 122 6.78 19.24 9.97
CA PHE A 122 7.41 18.19 9.15
C PHE A 122 8.95 18.21 9.20
N ASP A 123 9.56 19.14 9.93
CA ASP A 123 11.02 19.32 9.99
C ASP A 123 11.66 19.57 8.61
N LEU A 124 11.01 20.43 7.81
CA LEU A 124 11.43 20.81 6.48
C LEU A 124 11.73 22.31 6.40
N HIS A 125 12.62 22.67 5.48
CA HIS A 125 13.08 24.04 5.27
C HIS A 125 12.85 24.48 3.82
N LEU A 126 12.82 25.81 3.63
CA LEU A 126 12.77 26.38 2.28
C LEU A 126 14.00 25.94 1.47
N GLY A 127 13.77 25.50 0.24
CA GLY A 127 14.82 24.96 -0.63
C GLY A 127 15.04 23.45 -0.51
N ASP A 128 14.45 22.78 0.47
CA ASP A 128 14.62 21.34 0.65
C ASP A 128 14.04 20.55 -0.53
N LYS A 129 14.72 19.45 -0.85
CA LYS A 129 14.22 18.44 -1.78
C LYS A 129 13.17 17.58 -1.06
N LEU A 130 11.98 17.43 -1.63
CA LEU A 130 10.97 16.53 -1.08
C LEU A 130 11.39 15.08 -1.31
N SER A 131 11.40 14.29 -0.24
CA SER A 131 11.69 12.87 -0.30
C SER A 131 10.42 12.10 -0.68
N PRO A 132 10.50 11.09 -1.56
CA PRO A 132 9.38 10.20 -1.80
C PRO A 132 8.79 9.59 -0.52
N LEU A 133 9.60 9.43 0.54
CA LEU A 133 9.15 8.80 1.79
C LEU A 133 8.17 9.65 2.63
N ASN A 134 8.10 10.96 2.43
CA ASN A 134 7.25 11.86 3.23
C ASN A 134 6.53 12.95 2.40
N GLN A 135 6.75 12.99 1.08
CA GLN A 135 6.18 14.02 0.22
C GLN A 135 4.65 14.01 0.20
N ASN A 136 4.01 12.84 0.31
CA ASN A 136 2.56 12.73 0.17
C ASN A 136 1.86 13.39 1.36
N GLU A 137 2.23 12.96 2.56
CA GLU A 137 1.69 13.46 3.82
C GLU A 137 1.98 14.96 3.97
N PHE A 138 3.18 15.41 3.57
CA PHE A 138 3.52 16.83 3.57
C PHE A 138 2.62 17.64 2.64
N LEU A 139 2.47 17.23 1.38
CA LEU A 139 1.65 17.94 0.39
C LEU A 139 0.17 17.92 0.78
N SER A 140 -0.32 16.78 1.27
CA SER A 140 -1.67 16.62 1.83
C SER A 140 -1.91 17.54 3.03
N ALA A 141 -0.98 17.61 3.98
CA ALA A 141 -1.07 18.50 5.14
C ALA A 141 -1.04 19.98 4.73
N LEU A 142 -0.24 20.33 3.73
CA LEU A 142 -0.20 21.70 3.19
C LEU A 142 -1.54 22.08 2.58
N ILE A 143 -2.14 21.21 1.76
CA ILE A 143 -3.48 21.41 1.21
C ILE A 143 -4.52 21.55 2.33
N ALA A 144 -4.48 20.67 3.32
CA ALA A 144 -5.38 20.71 4.48
C ALA A 144 -5.29 22.08 5.17
N ALA A 145 -4.08 22.53 5.49
CA ALA A 145 -3.86 23.79 6.16
C ALA A 145 -4.41 24.97 5.35
N LYS A 146 -4.12 25.03 4.04
CA LYS A 146 -4.59 26.13 3.17
C LYS A 146 -6.11 26.15 2.96
N ILE A 147 -6.75 24.99 2.90
CA ILE A 147 -8.21 24.91 2.76
C ILE A 147 -8.90 25.38 4.06
N LEU A 148 -8.41 24.89 5.20
CA LEU A 148 -9.02 25.09 6.51
C LEU A 148 -8.77 26.50 7.09
N GLU A 149 -7.70 27.18 6.67
CA GLU A 149 -7.32 28.53 7.14
C GLU A 149 -8.46 29.57 7.03
N SER A 150 -9.35 29.39 6.05
CA SER A 150 -10.47 30.32 5.84
C SER A 150 -11.57 30.28 6.92
N PHE A 151 -11.59 29.26 7.78
CA PHE A 151 -12.65 29.09 8.79
C PHE A 151 -12.24 28.39 10.09
N LEU A 152 -11.02 27.86 10.20
CA LEU A 152 -10.49 27.30 11.46
C LEU A 152 -9.32 28.14 11.97
N PRO A 153 -9.15 28.27 13.30
CA PRO A 153 -8.01 28.96 13.89
C PRO A 153 -6.72 28.15 13.70
N LEU A 154 -5.58 28.84 13.67
CA LEU A 154 -4.25 28.23 13.52
C LEU A 154 -3.96 27.12 14.54
N SER A 155 -4.47 27.25 15.77
CA SER A 155 -4.31 26.24 16.81
C SER A 155 -4.94 24.89 16.43
N ILE A 156 -6.12 24.91 15.80
CA ILE A 156 -6.80 23.70 15.32
C ILE A 156 -6.11 23.14 14.08
N ILE A 157 -5.73 24.00 13.14
CA ILE A 157 -5.02 23.59 11.91
C ILE A 157 -3.69 22.92 12.26
N THR A 158 -2.92 23.50 13.19
CA THR A 158 -1.64 22.92 13.65
C THR A 158 -1.83 21.53 14.23
N ARG A 159 -2.90 21.29 14.99
CA ARG A 159 -3.21 19.96 15.54
C ARG A 159 -3.53 18.96 14.43
N ILE A 160 -4.30 19.35 13.41
CA ILE A 160 -4.61 18.50 12.26
C ILE A 160 -3.33 18.16 11.48
N VAL A 161 -2.49 19.17 11.18
CA VAL A 161 -1.19 18.99 10.50
C VAL A 161 -0.28 18.05 11.30
N THR A 162 -0.25 18.19 12.64
CA THR A 162 0.50 17.30 13.52
C THR A 162 0.03 15.85 13.43
N MET A 163 -1.29 15.63 13.33
CA MET A 163 -1.84 14.28 13.17
C MET A 163 -1.47 13.66 11.83
N ILE A 164 -1.54 14.43 10.73
CA ILE A 164 -1.13 13.97 9.40
C ILE A 164 0.37 13.68 9.35
N GLU A 165 1.23 14.48 9.99
CA GLU A 165 2.67 14.20 10.00
C GLU A 165 2.98 12.81 10.59
N LEU A 166 2.25 12.41 11.62
CA LEU A 166 2.52 11.15 12.30
C LEU A 166 2.11 9.92 11.47
N THR A 167 1.32 10.08 10.40
CA THR A 167 0.96 8.96 9.51
C THR A 167 2.09 8.53 8.58
N ILE A 168 3.18 9.32 8.46
CA ILE A 168 4.36 8.91 7.67
C ILE A 168 4.90 7.58 8.22
N PRO A 169 4.79 6.47 7.47
CA PRO A 169 4.95 5.14 8.04
C PRO A 169 6.42 4.68 8.08
N PHE A 170 6.70 3.68 8.91
CA PHE A 170 7.96 2.91 8.96
C PHE A 170 9.25 3.73 9.15
N ARG A 171 9.15 4.90 9.78
CA ARG A 171 10.31 5.75 10.09
C ARG A 171 11.26 5.05 11.05
N LYS A 172 12.54 5.01 10.68
CA LYS A 172 13.60 4.46 11.53
C LYS A 172 13.95 5.47 12.61
N ILE A 173 14.14 4.97 13.83
CA ILE A 173 14.68 5.76 14.94
C ILE A 173 16.19 5.63 14.93
N ILE A 174 16.91 6.74 14.93
CA ILE A 174 18.37 6.74 15.08
C ILE A 174 18.71 6.39 16.54
N THR A 175 19.68 5.51 16.74
CA THR A 175 20.05 5.02 18.08
C THR A 175 20.38 6.18 19.02
N GLY A 176 19.71 6.24 20.18
CA GLY A 176 19.91 7.28 21.20
C GLY A 176 18.98 8.49 21.07
N GLU A 177 18.20 8.59 19.99
CA GLU A 177 17.20 9.64 19.83
C GLU A 177 15.88 9.32 20.55
N LYS A 178 15.11 10.38 20.83
CA LYS A 178 13.72 10.27 21.31
C LYS A 178 12.87 9.54 20.26
N SER A 179 11.79 8.88 20.70
CA SER A 179 10.84 8.27 19.75
C SER A 179 10.15 9.34 18.89
N ILE A 180 9.68 8.93 17.70
CA ILE A 180 9.04 9.83 16.72
C ILE A 180 7.93 10.71 17.34
N PRO A 181 6.98 10.18 18.16
CA PRO A 181 5.98 11.04 18.80
C PRO A 181 6.56 12.10 19.74
N HIS A 182 7.69 11.83 20.42
CA HIS A 182 8.33 12.81 21.28
C HIS A 182 9.11 13.88 20.50
N GLN A 183 9.67 13.53 19.35
CA GLN A 183 10.26 14.50 18.43
C GLN A 183 9.17 15.44 17.89
N LEU A 184 8.03 14.88 17.49
CA LEU A 184 6.88 15.65 17.03
C LEU A 184 6.29 16.54 18.15
N GLN A 185 6.23 16.05 19.39
CA GLN A 185 5.82 16.86 20.54
C GLN A 185 6.71 18.09 20.72
N GLN A 186 8.02 17.93 20.56
CA GLN A 186 8.96 19.03 20.68
C GLN A 186 8.69 20.08 19.60
N ARG A 187 8.56 19.67 18.33
CA ARG A 187 8.24 20.59 17.22
C ARG A 187 6.90 21.30 17.43
N LEU A 188 5.86 20.58 17.87
CA LEU A 188 4.58 21.18 18.23
C LEU A 188 4.70 22.21 19.37
N THR A 189 5.59 21.98 20.34
CA THR A 189 5.81 22.89 21.47
C THR A 189 6.50 24.17 21.02
N GLU A 190 7.51 24.05 20.17
CA GLU A 190 8.23 25.17 19.55
C GLU A 190 7.28 26.01 18.68
N VAL A 191 6.50 25.36 17.80
CA VAL A 191 5.49 26.01 16.95
C VAL A 191 4.40 26.70 17.79
N ASN A 192 3.93 26.07 18.86
CA ASN A 192 2.93 26.67 19.75
C ASN A 192 3.42 27.99 20.38
N GLN A 193 4.70 28.07 20.74
CA GLN A 193 5.31 29.28 21.30
C GLN A 193 5.53 30.34 20.22
N GLU A 194 6.12 29.98 19.10
CA GLU A 194 6.48 30.91 18.01
C GLU A 194 5.24 31.57 17.40
N PHE A 195 4.17 30.80 17.17
CA PHE A 195 2.93 31.29 16.56
C PHE A 195 1.86 31.71 17.57
N ASN A 196 2.17 31.69 18.88
CA ASN A 196 1.24 32.03 19.95
C ASN A 196 -0.11 31.29 19.86
N LEU A 197 -0.08 29.97 19.60
CA LEU A 197 -1.30 29.19 19.35
C LEU A 197 -2.16 29.01 20.61
N GLY A 198 -1.61 29.27 21.79
CA GLY A 198 -2.33 29.24 23.06
C GLY A 198 -2.61 27.83 23.59
N LEU A 199 -2.00 26.79 23.02
CA LEU A 199 -2.14 25.43 23.52
C LEU A 199 -1.41 25.29 24.84
N ASN A 200 -2.10 24.76 25.85
CA ASN A 200 -1.47 24.37 27.10
C ASN A 200 -0.79 22.99 26.98
N ASN A 201 0.03 22.63 27.97
CA ASN A 201 0.78 21.36 27.96
C ASN A 201 -0.13 20.12 27.86
N ALA A 202 -1.32 20.14 28.45
CA ALA A 202 -2.27 19.03 28.37
C ALA A 202 -2.84 18.89 26.95
N GLU A 203 -3.10 20.00 26.26
CA GLU A 203 -3.58 20.00 24.87
C GLU A 203 -2.50 19.53 23.88
N ILE A 204 -1.22 19.89 24.12
CA ILE A 204 -0.09 19.38 23.35
C ILE A 204 0.01 17.86 23.52
N ILE A 205 0.00 17.37 24.76
CA ILE A 205 0.04 15.92 25.06
C ILE A 205 -1.14 15.20 24.40
N LEU A 206 -2.36 15.75 24.55
CA LEU A 206 -3.56 15.19 23.93
C LEU A 206 -3.44 15.12 22.40
N THR A 207 -2.89 16.16 21.77
CA THR A 207 -2.69 16.20 20.32
C THR A 207 -1.75 15.10 19.84
N ILE A 208 -0.65 14.85 20.56
CA ILE A 208 0.28 13.77 20.21
C ILE A 208 -0.35 12.39 20.44
N SER A 209 -1.12 12.23 21.52
CA SER A 209 -1.91 11.02 21.76
C SER A 209 -2.93 10.75 20.63
N GLN A 210 -3.64 11.78 20.18
CA GLN A 210 -4.57 11.71 19.05
C GLN A 210 -3.84 11.36 17.74
N ALA A 211 -2.69 11.97 17.49
CA ALA A 211 -1.84 11.65 16.34
C ALA A 211 -1.39 10.18 16.36
N VAL A 212 -0.98 9.65 17.52
CA VAL A 212 -0.59 8.24 17.66
C VAL A 212 -1.78 7.32 17.40
N LYS A 213 -2.95 7.65 17.94
CA LYS A 213 -4.19 6.91 17.65
C LYS A 213 -4.48 6.89 16.15
N PHE A 214 -4.39 8.04 15.48
CA PHE A 214 -4.66 8.15 14.05
C PHE A 214 -3.65 7.35 13.22
N ALA A 215 -2.35 7.56 13.43
CA ALA A 215 -1.30 6.83 12.73
C ALA A 215 -1.43 5.31 12.89
N ASN A 216 -1.77 4.84 14.10
CA ASN A 216 -1.97 3.40 14.35
C ASN A 216 -3.23 2.84 13.66
N ILE A 217 -4.29 3.65 13.51
CA ILE A 217 -5.50 3.27 12.78
C ILE A 217 -5.21 3.18 11.28
N ASP A 218 -4.46 4.13 10.74
CA ASP A 218 -4.08 4.20 9.33
C ASP A 218 -3.32 2.94 8.88
N VAL A 219 -2.33 2.51 9.66
CA VAL A 219 -1.60 1.25 9.42
C VAL A 219 -2.24 0.02 10.11
N GLY A 220 -3.48 0.14 10.61
CA GLY A 220 -4.15 -0.87 11.41
C GLY A 220 -4.28 -2.24 10.73
N GLY A 221 -4.32 -2.26 9.39
CA GLY A 221 -4.37 -3.49 8.58
C GLY A 221 -3.22 -4.47 8.85
N PHE A 222 -2.05 -4.00 9.31
CA PHE A 222 -0.93 -4.87 9.68
C PHE A 222 -1.23 -5.75 10.89
N ALA A 223 -2.11 -5.33 11.79
CA ALA A 223 -2.53 -6.07 12.97
C ALA A 223 -3.94 -6.65 12.83
N SER A 224 -4.39 -6.96 11.60
CA SER A 224 -5.66 -7.67 11.44
C SER A 224 -5.61 -9.04 12.12
N ASN A 225 -6.66 -9.34 12.89
CA ASN A 225 -6.85 -10.64 13.55
C ASN A 225 -7.09 -11.77 12.54
N ASN A 226 -7.68 -11.44 11.39
CA ASN A 226 -7.82 -12.36 10.26
C ASN A 226 -6.71 -12.08 9.26
N VAL A 227 -5.77 -13.03 9.12
CA VAL A 227 -4.63 -12.90 8.21
C VAL A 227 -5.06 -12.74 6.74
N SER A 228 -6.23 -13.25 6.36
CA SER A 228 -6.77 -13.05 5.01
C SER A 228 -6.99 -11.57 4.70
N ASP A 229 -7.42 -10.76 5.67
CA ASP A 229 -7.62 -9.32 5.47
C ASP A 229 -6.28 -8.61 5.25
N PHE A 230 -5.24 -9.00 6.00
CA PHE A 230 -3.88 -8.49 5.79
C PHE A 230 -3.34 -8.83 4.39
N ILE A 231 -3.57 -10.06 3.92
CA ILE A 231 -3.16 -10.50 2.58
C ILE A 231 -3.98 -9.78 1.50
N ASN A 232 -5.28 -9.58 1.70
CA ASN A 232 -6.11 -8.79 0.79
C ASN A 232 -5.61 -7.36 0.64
N ASN A 233 -5.31 -6.69 1.76
CA ASN A 233 -4.72 -5.35 1.76
C ASN A 233 -3.37 -5.32 1.02
N THR A 234 -2.55 -6.36 1.20
CA THR A 234 -1.29 -6.51 0.46
C THR A 234 -1.51 -6.62 -1.06
N TRP A 235 -2.55 -7.33 -1.50
CA TRP A 235 -2.90 -7.44 -2.93
C TRP A 235 -3.43 -6.12 -3.51
N LEU A 236 -4.23 -5.37 -2.74
CA LEU A 236 -4.67 -4.02 -3.13
C LEU A 236 -3.48 -3.07 -3.31
N LEU A 237 -2.55 -3.07 -2.35
CA LEU A 237 -1.31 -2.28 -2.44
C LEU A 237 -0.41 -2.70 -3.60
N LEU A 238 -0.35 -4.00 -3.92
CA LEU A 238 0.41 -4.51 -5.06
C LEU A 238 -0.16 -3.98 -6.38
N ALA A 239 -1.48 -3.93 -6.52
CA ALA A 239 -2.14 -3.36 -7.69
C ALA A 239 -1.89 -1.86 -7.83
N GLU A 240 -1.99 -1.16 -6.71
CA GLU A 240 -1.84 0.28 -6.62
C GLU A 240 -0.41 0.73 -6.96
N THR A 241 0.60 0.05 -6.43
CA THR A 241 2.02 0.42 -6.63
C THR A 241 2.64 -0.10 -7.94
N ASN A 242 1.92 -0.91 -8.72
CA ASN A 242 2.44 -1.52 -9.95
C ASN A 242 1.45 -1.43 -11.10
N HIS A 243 1.45 -0.30 -11.81
CA HIS A 243 0.48 0.01 -12.87
C HIS A 243 0.52 -0.96 -14.06
N ASP A 244 1.62 -1.69 -14.27
CA ASP A 244 1.71 -2.70 -15.33
C ASP A 244 0.66 -3.81 -15.14
N LEU A 245 0.19 -4.04 -13.92
CA LEU A 245 -0.73 -5.14 -13.60
C LEU A 245 -2.20 -4.85 -13.88
N ILE A 246 -2.56 -3.64 -14.31
CA ILE A 246 -3.97 -3.22 -14.47
C ILE A 246 -4.65 -3.96 -15.62
N ASP A 247 -3.94 -4.11 -16.74
CA ASP A 247 -4.48 -4.81 -17.89
C ASP A 247 -4.07 -6.29 -17.83
N THR A 248 -4.98 -7.10 -17.28
CA THR A 248 -4.79 -8.53 -17.06
C THR A 248 -4.50 -9.33 -18.32
N HIS A 249 -4.78 -8.77 -19.50
CA HIS A 249 -4.48 -9.40 -20.79
C HIS A 249 -3.10 -9.01 -21.32
N LYS A 250 -2.54 -7.88 -20.91
CA LYS A 250 -1.28 -7.36 -21.46
C LYS A 250 -0.05 -7.69 -20.64
N TYR A 251 -0.15 -7.73 -19.32
CA TYR A 251 1.04 -7.90 -18.50
C TYR A 251 1.67 -9.28 -18.67
N THR A 252 3.00 -9.31 -18.67
CA THR A 252 3.79 -10.51 -18.85
C THR A 252 4.05 -11.23 -17.53
N ILE A 253 4.50 -12.48 -17.62
CA ILE A 253 5.03 -13.24 -16.46
C ILE A 253 6.11 -12.42 -15.74
N LYS A 254 6.98 -11.74 -16.50
CA LYS A 254 8.08 -10.93 -15.97
C LYS A 254 7.58 -9.69 -15.22
N ASP A 255 6.55 -9.02 -15.72
CA ASP A 255 5.94 -7.85 -15.07
C ASP A 255 5.30 -8.26 -13.73
N TYR A 256 4.52 -9.34 -13.73
CA TYR A 256 3.93 -9.90 -12.50
C TYR A 256 5.00 -10.32 -11.49
N ARG A 257 6.06 -11.01 -11.93
CA ARG A 257 7.18 -11.42 -11.09
C ARG A 257 7.94 -10.21 -10.51
N PHE A 258 8.16 -9.16 -11.30
CA PHE A 258 8.81 -7.94 -10.83
C PHE A 258 8.03 -7.25 -9.72
N SER A 259 6.71 -7.08 -9.90
CA SER A 259 5.81 -6.50 -8.89
C SER A 259 5.80 -7.33 -7.60
N LEU A 260 5.67 -8.65 -7.72
CA LEU A 260 5.74 -9.55 -6.56
C LEU A 260 7.08 -9.45 -5.83
N ALA A 261 8.20 -9.41 -6.55
CA ALA A 261 9.53 -9.31 -5.96
C ALA A 261 9.68 -8.02 -5.14
N LYS A 262 9.23 -6.88 -5.69
CA LYS A 262 9.24 -5.58 -4.98
C LYS A 262 8.44 -5.63 -3.69
N THR A 263 7.18 -6.08 -3.74
CA THR A 263 6.30 -6.18 -2.56
C THR A 263 6.88 -7.13 -1.52
N THR A 264 7.46 -8.25 -1.96
CA THR A 264 8.13 -9.24 -1.09
C THR A 264 9.33 -8.63 -0.37
N LEU A 265 10.19 -7.90 -1.08
CA LEU A 265 11.34 -7.21 -0.49
C LEU A 265 10.92 -6.16 0.52
N PHE A 266 9.89 -5.36 0.18
CA PHE A 266 9.35 -4.35 1.07
C PHE A 266 8.84 -4.96 2.38
N LEU A 267 7.93 -5.94 2.33
CA LEU A 267 7.38 -6.56 3.53
C LEU A 267 8.44 -7.27 4.38
N ASN A 268 9.42 -7.92 3.74
CA ASN A 268 10.53 -8.56 4.45
C ASN A 268 11.48 -7.55 5.13
N SER A 269 11.46 -6.28 4.72
CA SER A 269 12.27 -5.22 5.33
C SER A 269 11.62 -4.58 6.57
N LEU A 270 10.32 -4.81 6.78
CA LEU A 270 9.58 -4.22 7.87
C LEU A 270 9.94 -4.84 9.21
N SER A 271 10.08 -3.98 10.23
CA SER A 271 10.25 -4.39 11.62
C SER A 271 8.92 -4.22 12.37
N PRO A 272 8.30 -5.28 12.93
CA PRO A 272 7.01 -5.19 13.60
C PRO A 272 6.93 -4.10 14.67
N GLN A 273 8.04 -3.83 15.36
CA GLN A 273 8.14 -2.85 16.45
C GLN A 273 8.12 -1.39 15.96
N LEU A 274 8.31 -1.15 14.66
CA LEU A 274 8.33 0.19 14.06
C LEU A 274 7.05 0.53 13.29
N ILE A 275 6.09 -0.40 13.24
CA ILE A 275 4.83 -0.21 12.50
C ILE A 275 3.87 0.66 13.32
N PHE A 276 3.68 0.36 14.60
CA PHE A 276 2.83 1.13 15.48
C PHE A 276 3.64 2.08 16.36
N HIS A 277 2.99 3.16 16.78
CA HIS A 277 3.50 4.12 17.73
C HIS A 277 2.89 3.94 19.11
N GLN A 278 3.67 4.30 20.12
CA GLN A 278 3.22 4.41 21.51
C GLN A 278 3.69 5.75 22.08
N TYR A 279 2.82 6.42 22.80
CA TYR A 279 3.11 7.68 23.48
C TYR A 279 2.33 7.78 24.79
N ASN A 280 2.99 8.14 25.90
CA ASN A 280 2.37 8.25 27.23
C ASN A 280 1.45 7.07 27.60
N ASN A 281 1.90 5.84 27.34
CA ASN A 281 1.14 4.60 27.57
C ASN A 281 -0.19 4.54 26.79
N GLN A 282 -0.24 5.14 25.60
CA GLN A 282 -1.32 5.02 24.62
C GLN A 282 -0.75 4.59 23.26
N PRO A 283 -1.18 3.43 22.71
CA PRO A 283 -1.95 2.39 23.41
C PRO A 283 -1.19 1.87 24.64
N ASN A 284 -1.89 1.21 25.56
CA ASN A 284 -1.22 0.71 26.77
C ASN A 284 -0.20 -0.38 26.40
N ILE A 285 0.73 -0.70 27.30
CA ILE A 285 1.82 -1.63 26.99
C ILE A 285 1.35 -3.02 26.52
N LEU A 286 0.23 -3.52 27.04
CA LEU A 286 -0.31 -4.82 26.65
C LEU A 286 -0.92 -4.77 25.26
N GLU A 287 -1.74 -3.75 24.98
CA GLU A 287 -2.31 -3.49 23.66
C GLU A 287 -1.21 -3.29 22.60
N PHE A 288 -0.18 -2.52 22.93
CA PHE A 288 0.95 -2.31 22.02
C PHE A 288 1.70 -3.61 21.71
N GLN A 289 1.95 -4.44 22.73
CA GLN A 289 2.58 -5.74 22.55
C GLN A 289 1.70 -6.69 21.72
N GLU A 290 0.38 -6.66 21.90
CA GLU A 290 -0.57 -7.43 21.11
C GLU A 290 -0.52 -7.03 19.63
N LEU A 291 -0.60 -5.73 19.32
CA LEU A 291 -0.43 -5.20 17.96
C LEU A 291 0.87 -5.71 17.31
N VAL A 292 2.00 -5.57 18.02
CA VAL A 292 3.31 -6.03 17.55
C VAL A 292 3.35 -7.54 17.32
N ASN A 293 2.69 -8.33 18.17
CA ASN A 293 2.66 -9.79 18.07
C ASN A 293 1.81 -10.27 16.90
N ILE A 294 0.61 -9.69 16.72
CA ILE A 294 -0.26 -10.01 15.57
C ILE A 294 0.45 -9.62 14.27
N THR A 295 1.06 -8.44 14.21
CA THR A 295 1.81 -8.02 13.02
C THR A 295 3.01 -8.90 12.72
N ARG A 296 3.75 -9.36 13.74
CA ARG A 296 4.83 -10.33 13.54
C ARG A 296 4.29 -11.63 12.94
N TYR A 297 3.15 -12.12 13.43
CA TYR A 297 2.50 -13.31 12.91
C TYR A 297 2.06 -13.12 11.45
N ASN A 298 1.38 -12.02 11.14
CA ASN A 298 0.92 -11.67 9.79
C ASN A 298 2.09 -11.53 8.79
N LEU A 299 3.16 -10.82 9.17
CA LEU A 299 4.37 -10.69 8.35
C LEU A 299 5.09 -12.03 8.15
N THR A 300 5.05 -12.92 9.14
CA THR A 300 5.62 -14.27 9.00
C THR A 300 4.81 -15.08 7.98
N ILE A 301 3.49 -15.05 8.04
CA ILE A 301 2.64 -15.72 7.04
C ILE A 301 2.84 -15.13 5.64
N SER A 302 2.85 -13.80 5.50
CA SER A 302 3.04 -13.18 4.18
C SER A 302 4.41 -13.51 3.58
N LYS A 303 5.45 -13.63 4.38
CA LYS A 303 6.77 -14.08 3.91
C LYS A 303 6.70 -15.46 3.23
N TYR A 304 6.02 -16.42 3.85
CA TYR A 304 5.86 -17.77 3.26
C TYR A 304 4.94 -17.75 2.04
N TYR A 305 3.83 -17.03 2.12
CA TYR A 305 2.86 -16.88 1.04
C TYR A 305 3.48 -16.24 -0.22
N LEU A 306 4.15 -15.10 -0.06
CA LEU A 306 4.79 -14.37 -1.16
C LEU A 306 6.02 -15.10 -1.70
N ALA A 307 6.82 -15.75 -0.84
CA ALA A 307 7.93 -16.59 -1.30
C ALA A 307 7.42 -17.72 -2.19
N THR A 308 6.32 -18.37 -1.81
CA THR A 308 5.68 -19.43 -2.61
C THR A 308 5.25 -18.90 -3.97
N LYS A 309 4.52 -17.78 -4.00
CA LYS A 309 4.09 -17.11 -5.23
C LYS A 309 5.27 -16.74 -6.12
N LEU A 310 6.32 -16.17 -5.52
CA LEU A 310 7.53 -15.72 -6.21
C LEU A 310 8.32 -16.88 -6.82
N VAL A 311 8.55 -17.96 -6.07
CA VAL A 311 9.23 -19.17 -6.57
C VAL A 311 8.42 -19.79 -7.71
N SER A 312 7.11 -19.91 -7.54
CA SER A 312 6.21 -20.49 -8.54
C SER A 312 6.26 -19.73 -9.87
N ILE A 313 6.12 -18.40 -9.83
CA ILE A 313 6.19 -17.60 -11.05
C ILE A 313 7.60 -17.61 -11.67
N SER A 314 8.65 -17.68 -10.86
CA SER A 314 10.04 -17.73 -11.36
C SER A 314 10.32 -19.01 -12.15
N ILE A 315 9.81 -20.16 -11.69
CA ILE A 315 9.91 -21.42 -12.43
C ILE A 315 9.21 -21.29 -13.80
N LEU A 316 8.00 -20.70 -13.83
CA LEU A 316 7.28 -20.48 -15.08
C LEU A 316 8.01 -19.51 -16.01
N GLU A 317 8.55 -18.41 -15.48
CA GLU A 317 9.33 -17.45 -16.25
C GLU A 317 10.52 -18.12 -16.92
N ALA A 318 11.34 -18.84 -16.14
CA ALA A 318 12.52 -19.55 -16.64
C ALA A 318 12.19 -20.62 -17.69
N LEU A 319 11.10 -21.37 -17.51
CA LEU A 319 10.63 -22.33 -18.52
C LEU A 319 10.14 -21.65 -19.80
N CYS A 320 9.45 -20.51 -19.68
CA CYS A 320 8.92 -19.76 -20.80
C CYS A 320 10.02 -19.10 -21.64
N TYR A 321 11.14 -18.68 -21.02
CA TYR A 321 12.30 -18.12 -21.74
C TYR A 321 12.81 -19.00 -22.88
N ARG A 322 12.57 -20.32 -22.82
CA ARG A 322 12.94 -21.26 -23.90
C ARG A 322 12.21 -21.01 -25.23
N PHE A 323 11.06 -20.33 -25.21
CA PHE A 323 10.27 -20.09 -26.43
C PHE A 323 9.72 -18.67 -26.55
N SER A 324 9.58 -17.90 -25.47
CA SER A 324 9.35 -16.45 -25.52
C SER A 324 9.66 -15.78 -24.17
N ALA A 325 10.42 -14.69 -24.21
CA ALA A 325 10.76 -13.91 -23.02
C ALA A 325 9.59 -13.05 -22.49
N ASN A 326 8.58 -12.76 -23.32
CA ASN A 326 7.51 -11.80 -23.03
C ASN A 326 6.13 -12.45 -23.20
N ILE A 327 5.88 -13.54 -22.47
CA ILE A 327 4.58 -14.23 -22.50
C ILE A 327 3.63 -13.54 -21.52
N SER A 328 2.43 -13.16 -22.01
CA SER A 328 1.34 -12.67 -21.17
C SER A 328 0.95 -13.73 -20.13
N LEU A 329 0.75 -13.35 -18.87
CA LEU A 329 0.35 -14.32 -17.84
C LEU A 329 -1.01 -14.97 -18.17
N SER A 330 -1.91 -14.19 -18.78
CA SER A 330 -3.21 -14.67 -19.26
C SER A 330 -3.11 -15.78 -20.32
N PHE A 331 -1.99 -15.85 -21.05
CA PHE A 331 -1.75 -16.93 -22.01
C PHE A 331 -1.68 -18.29 -21.31
N LEU A 332 -1.03 -18.36 -20.15
CA LEU A 332 -0.87 -19.60 -19.39
C LEU A 332 -2.09 -19.95 -18.55
N PHE A 333 -2.72 -18.95 -17.93
CA PHE A 333 -3.75 -19.21 -16.93
C PHE A 333 -5.18 -19.05 -17.46
N ASP A 334 -5.39 -18.34 -18.56
CA ASP A 334 -6.69 -17.92 -19.07
C ASP A 334 -7.65 -17.38 -17.99
N PHE A 335 -7.63 -16.06 -17.86
CA PHE A 335 -8.48 -15.31 -16.95
C PHE A 335 -9.91 -15.10 -17.48
N SER A 336 -10.20 -15.51 -18.72
CA SER A 336 -11.54 -15.33 -19.31
C SER A 336 -12.47 -16.54 -19.13
N HIS A 337 -11.96 -17.63 -18.55
CA HIS A 337 -12.62 -18.96 -18.45
C HIS A 337 -13.09 -19.55 -19.79
N LYS A 338 -12.71 -18.96 -20.93
CA LYS A 338 -13.09 -19.41 -22.28
C LYS A 338 -12.08 -20.37 -22.89
N TYR A 339 -10.88 -20.46 -22.34
CA TYR A 339 -9.76 -21.21 -22.88
C TYR A 339 -9.09 -22.11 -21.83
N LEU A 340 -8.32 -23.06 -22.33
CA LEU A 340 -7.55 -23.98 -21.50
C LEU A 340 -6.44 -23.23 -20.75
N SER A 341 -6.19 -23.69 -19.52
CA SER A 341 -5.15 -23.22 -18.61
C SER A 341 -4.09 -24.31 -18.43
N ILE A 342 -2.87 -23.94 -18.05
CA ILE A 342 -1.83 -24.89 -17.63
C ILE A 342 -2.33 -25.81 -16.51
N MET A 343 -3.21 -25.31 -15.64
CA MET A 343 -3.80 -26.06 -14.54
C MET A 343 -4.58 -27.30 -15.01
N ASN A 344 -5.11 -27.30 -16.24
CA ASN A 344 -5.83 -28.43 -16.79
C ASN A 344 -4.92 -29.63 -17.11
N PHE A 345 -3.60 -29.42 -17.18
CA PHE A 345 -2.63 -30.43 -17.60
C PHE A 345 -1.68 -30.87 -16.49
N LEU A 346 -1.76 -30.24 -15.31
CA LEU A 346 -1.01 -30.65 -14.13
C LEU A 346 -1.68 -31.86 -13.45
N PRO A 347 -0.90 -32.78 -12.88
CA PRO A 347 -1.45 -33.89 -12.10
C PRO A 347 -2.09 -33.37 -10.82
N SER A 348 -3.03 -34.14 -10.26
CA SER A 348 -3.54 -33.89 -8.92
C SER A 348 -2.37 -33.87 -7.92
N SER A 349 -2.28 -32.80 -7.13
CA SER A 349 -1.25 -32.70 -6.09
C SER A 349 -1.41 -33.82 -5.06
N LYS A 350 -0.30 -34.40 -4.61
CA LYS A 350 -0.31 -35.27 -3.43
C LYS A 350 -0.79 -34.48 -2.21
N PRO A 351 -1.46 -35.13 -1.23
CA PRO A 351 -1.76 -34.48 0.03
C PRO A 351 -0.45 -34.09 0.71
N TYR A 352 -0.25 -32.78 0.91
CA TYR A 352 0.82 -32.25 1.74
C TYR A 352 0.28 -32.08 3.16
N HIS A 353 1.06 -32.48 4.16
CA HIS A 353 0.73 -32.30 5.56
C HIS A 353 1.56 -31.13 6.11
N PRO A 354 0.93 -29.98 6.43
CA PRO A 354 1.62 -28.86 7.06
C PRO A 354 2.36 -29.29 8.32
N GLN A 355 3.59 -28.79 8.50
CA GLN A 355 4.39 -29.12 9.68
C GLN A 355 4.03 -28.26 10.91
N ASN A 356 3.38 -27.12 10.69
CA ASN A 356 3.01 -26.16 11.73
C ASN A 356 1.79 -25.33 11.29
N GLU A 357 1.25 -24.52 12.21
CA GLU A 357 0.09 -23.68 11.93
C GLU A 357 0.37 -22.59 10.87
N ILE A 358 1.61 -22.06 10.75
CA ILE A 358 1.94 -21.07 9.72
C ILE A 358 1.78 -21.69 8.32
N GLU A 359 2.37 -22.86 8.08
CA GLU A 359 2.25 -23.56 6.80
C GLU A 359 0.79 -23.89 6.47
N LYS A 360 0.01 -24.31 7.47
CA LYS A 360 -1.41 -24.60 7.32
C LYS A 360 -2.19 -23.37 6.90
N GLN A 361 -1.96 -22.22 7.54
CA GLN A 361 -2.60 -20.96 7.16
C GLN A 361 -2.18 -20.52 5.76
N VAL A 362 -0.90 -20.65 5.40
CA VAL A 362 -0.42 -20.30 4.06
C VAL A 362 -1.08 -21.18 2.99
N LEU A 363 -1.26 -22.48 3.24
CA LEU A 363 -1.98 -23.34 2.30
C LEU A 363 -3.46 -22.96 2.18
N ILE A 364 -4.14 -22.64 3.29
CA ILE A 364 -5.52 -22.14 3.25
C ILE A 364 -5.60 -20.89 2.37
N LEU A 365 -4.67 -19.94 2.54
CA LEU A 365 -4.57 -18.72 1.74
C LEU A 365 -4.27 -19.00 0.26
N LEU A 366 -3.50 -20.04 -0.06
CA LEU A 366 -3.20 -20.43 -1.45
C LEU A 366 -4.35 -21.22 -2.11
N ASP A 367 -5.18 -21.89 -1.31
CA ASP A 367 -6.34 -22.65 -1.79
C ASP A 367 -7.63 -21.82 -1.80
N SER A 368 -7.66 -20.66 -1.13
CA SER A 368 -8.79 -19.73 -1.13
C SER A 368 -8.81 -18.81 -2.36
N GLU A 369 -10.01 -18.52 -2.85
CA GLU A 369 -10.27 -17.32 -3.67
C GLU A 369 -10.21 -16.11 -2.76
N PHE A 370 -9.39 -15.11 -3.12
CA PHE A 370 -9.46 -13.81 -2.47
C PHE A 370 -10.49 -12.95 -3.20
N ASP A 371 -11.36 -12.27 -2.45
CA ASP A 371 -12.42 -11.38 -2.96
C ASP A 371 -11.90 -10.16 -3.76
N CYS A 372 -10.59 -10.04 -3.95
CA CYS A 372 -10.02 -9.00 -4.77
C CYS A 372 -10.28 -9.30 -6.26
N SER A 373 -11.50 -8.96 -6.70
CA SER A 373 -12.01 -8.96 -8.08
C SER A 373 -11.12 -8.24 -9.11
N LEU A 374 -10.05 -7.57 -8.67
CA LEU A 374 -9.06 -6.92 -9.52
C LEU A 374 -8.24 -7.91 -10.35
N TYR A 375 -8.06 -9.13 -9.83
CA TYR A 375 -7.31 -10.16 -10.51
C TYR A 375 -8.12 -11.44 -10.53
N ASP A 376 -8.58 -11.85 -11.70
CA ASP A 376 -9.17 -13.18 -11.94
C ASP A 376 -8.06 -14.28 -11.90
N SER A 377 -7.21 -14.22 -10.88
CA SER A 377 -5.93 -14.91 -10.74
C SER A 377 -6.01 -16.18 -9.92
N PHE A 378 -7.22 -16.65 -9.60
CA PHE A 378 -7.41 -17.87 -8.80
C PHE A 378 -6.59 -19.06 -9.33
N LYS A 379 -6.54 -19.22 -10.66
CA LYS A 379 -5.73 -20.28 -11.31
C LYS A 379 -4.22 -20.13 -11.08
N ASN A 380 -3.68 -18.91 -10.98
CA ASN A 380 -2.28 -18.68 -10.60
C ASN A 380 -2.06 -19.05 -9.11
N THR A 381 -3.03 -18.74 -8.24
CA THR A 381 -2.99 -19.14 -6.84
C THR A 381 -2.98 -20.66 -6.68
N LEU A 382 -3.81 -21.38 -7.43
CA LEU A 382 -3.80 -22.84 -7.45
C LEU A 382 -2.49 -23.42 -7.97
N PHE A 383 -1.82 -22.78 -8.94
CA PHE A 383 -0.49 -23.19 -9.36
C PHE A 383 0.52 -23.05 -8.22
N SER A 384 0.47 -21.95 -7.48
CA SER A 384 1.34 -21.73 -6.32
C SER A 384 1.07 -22.75 -5.21
N SER A 385 -0.19 -23.12 -4.99
CA SER A 385 -0.58 -24.22 -4.10
C SER A 385 -0.01 -25.56 -4.56
N PHE A 386 -0.07 -25.88 -5.85
CA PHE A 386 0.54 -27.09 -6.41
C PHE A 386 2.06 -27.12 -6.14
N ILE A 387 2.76 -26.00 -6.35
CA ILE A 387 4.20 -25.90 -6.06
C ILE A 387 4.48 -26.10 -4.56
N ALA A 388 3.72 -25.48 -3.66
CA ALA A 388 3.85 -25.66 -2.20
C ALA A 388 3.46 -27.05 -1.68
N LYS A 389 2.66 -27.81 -2.43
CA LYS A 389 2.36 -29.21 -2.10
C LYS A 389 3.44 -30.17 -2.61
N TYR A 390 4.16 -29.77 -3.67
CA TYR A 390 5.25 -30.54 -4.24
C TYR A 390 6.58 -30.29 -3.51
N LEU A 391 6.87 -29.03 -3.20
CA LEU A 391 8.03 -28.59 -2.44
C LEU A 391 7.60 -28.33 -0.99
N SER A 392 8.46 -28.60 -0.01
CA SER A 392 8.24 -28.10 1.34
C SER A 392 8.41 -26.58 1.42
N PHE A 393 7.77 -25.93 2.40
CA PHE A 393 7.95 -24.49 2.62
C PHE A 393 9.40 -24.12 2.96
N THR A 394 10.13 -25.01 3.64
CA THR A 394 11.57 -24.84 3.89
C THR A 394 12.37 -24.77 2.59
N GLU A 395 12.07 -25.64 1.63
CA GLU A 395 12.71 -25.60 0.31
C GLU A 395 12.35 -24.32 -0.44
N ILE A 396 11.08 -23.91 -0.42
CA ILE A 396 10.62 -22.66 -1.06
C ILE A 396 11.40 -21.45 -0.54
N LEU A 397 11.54 -21.32 0.78
CA LEU A 397 12.30 -20.21 1.38
C LEU A 397 13.78 -20.24 0.97
N ASN A 398 14.39 -21.44 0.87
CA ASN A 398 15.76 -21.58 0.40
C ASN A 398 15.91 -21.20 -1.09
N TYR A 399 14.93 -21.55 -1.93
CA TYR A 399 14.94 -21.21 -3.35
C TYR A 399 14.64 -19.73 -3.62
N GLN A 400 14.01 -19.02 -2.68
CA GLN A 400 13.74 -17.59 -2.82
C GLN A 400 15.02 -16.78 -3.13
N THR A 401 16.13 -17.07 -2.44
CA THR A 401 17.42 -16.40 -2.72
C THR A 401 17.91 -16.69 -4.14
N LYS A 402 17.69 -17.91 -4.65
CA LYS A 402 18.06 -18.29 -6.03
C LYS A 402 17.21 -17.55 -7.06
N CYS A 403 15.95 -17.25 -6.73
CA CYS A 403 15.09 -16.44 -7.59
C CYS A 403 15.68 -15.04 -7.78
N TYR A 404 16.15 -14.38 -6.72
CA TYR A 404 16.79 -13.06 -6.85
C TYR A 404 18.07 -13.10 -7.69
N LEU A 405 18.91 -14.14 -7.56
CA LEU A 405 20.08 -14.33 -8.43
C LEU A 405 19.69 -14.46 -9.91
N PHE A 406 18.59 -15.16 -10.20
CA PHE A 406 18.04 -15.25 -11.56
C PHE A 406 17.54 -13.88 -12.05
N PHE A 407 16.85 -13.11 -11.21
CA PHE A 407 16.34 -11.78 -11.59
C PHE A 407 17.45 -10.77 -11.87
N ASP A 408 18.55 -10.89 -11.15
CA ASP A 408 19.75 -10.05 -11.29
C ASP A 408 20.64 -10.51 -12.46
N ASN A 409 20.20 -11.50 -13.26
CA ASN A 409 20.95 -12.12 -14.36
C ASN A 409 22.29 -12.73 -13.94
N GLN A 410 22.43 -13.14 -12.67
CA GLN A 410 23.59 -13.89 -12.18
C GLN A 410 23.48 -15.40 -12.42
N LEU A 411 22.27 -15.87 -12.74
CA LEU A 411 21.98 -17.21 -13.22
C LEU A 411 21.20 -17.10 -14.51
N ASP A 412 21.54 -17.91 -15.52
CA ASP A 412 20.65 -18.08 -16.66
C ASP A 412 19.44 -18.99 -16.31
N SER A 413 18.48 -19.10 -17.23
CA SER A 413 17.26 -19.89 -17.02
C SER A 413 17.54 -21.38 -16.76
N GLU A 414 18.54 -21.98 -17.43
CA GLU A 414 18.86 -23.40 -17.26
C GLU A 414 19.61 -23.66 -15.96
N GLU A 415 20.55 -22.78 -15.59
CA GLU A 415 21.24 -22.79 -14.31
C GLU A 415 20.25 -22.64 -13.15
N PHE A 416 19.29 -21.73 -13.27
CA PHE A 416 18.24 -21.54 -12.27
C PHE A 416 17.34 -22.79 -12.13
N LEU A 417 16.91 -23.39 -13.24
CA LEU A 417 16.03 -24.56 -13.20
C LEU A 417 16.70 -25.81 -12.58
N ARG A 418 18.04 -25.91 -12.64
CA ARG A 418 18.80 -27.01 -12.02
C ARG A 418 18.72 -27.06 -10.49
N PHE A 419 18.30 -25.97 -9.82
CA PHE A 419 18.09 -25.98 -8.38
C PHE A 419 16.84 -26.74 -7.95
N PHE A 420 15.88 -26.98 -8.85
CA PHE A 420 14.61 -27.63 -8.54
C PHE A 420 14.64 -29.13 -8.86
N PRO A 421 13.79 -29.95 -8.22
CA PRO A 421 13.66 -31.36 -8.56
C PRO A 421 13.34 -31.56 -10.04
N LEU A 422 14.14 -32.37 -10.74
CA LEU A 422 13.97 -32.64 -12.18
C LEU A 422 12.56 -33.14 -12.50
N SER A 423 11.97 -33.93 -11.60
CA SER A 423 10.60 -34.43 -11.71
C SER A 423 9.55 -33.31 -11.72
N LEU A 424 9.74 -32.26 -10.92
CA LEU A 424 8.85 -31.09 -10.91
C LEU A 424 8.95 -30.33 -12.23
N ILE A 425 10.19 -30.05 -12.67
CA ILE A 425 10.45 -29.32 -13.92
C ILE A 425 9.87 -30.07 -15.12
N ASN A 426 10.00 -31.40 -15.17
CA ASN A 426 9.43 -32.22 -16.23
C ASN A 426 7.89 -32.14 -16.23
N ILE A 427 7.24 -32.28 -15.07
CA ILE A 427 5.78 -32.18 -14.95
C ILE A 427 5.26 -30.84 -15.48
N ILE A 428 5.88 -29.73 -15.09
CA ILE A 428 5.47 -28.39 -15.52
C ILE A 428 5.75 -28.21 -17.02
N SER A 429 6.91 -28.66 -17.51
CA SER A 429 7.28 -28.58 -18.92
C SER A 429 6.30 -29.34 -19.81
N GLU A 430 5.90 -30.54 -19.40
CA GLU A 430 4.89 -31.36 -20.10
C GLU A 430 3.52 -30.66 -20.11
N ALA A 431 3.11 -30.03 -19.01
CA ALA A 431 1.87 -29.29 -18.93
C ALA A 431 1.87 -28.07 -19.86
N ILE A 432 2.97 -27.32 -19.93
CA ILE A 432 3.16 -26.21 -20.88
C ILE A 432 3.10 -26.74 -22.33
N ALA A 433 3.80 -27.84 -22.63
CA ALA A 433 3.80 -28.43 -23.97
C ALA A 433 2.40 -28.83 -24.43
N LYS A 434 1.60 -29.48 -23.56
CA LYS A 434 0.20 -29.84 -23.84
C LYS A 434 -0.66 -28.60 -24.06
N LEU A 435 -0.51 -27.56 -23.24
CA LEU A 435 -1.22 -26.29 -23.41
C LEU A 435 -0.92 -25.64 -24.76
N LEU A 436 0.36 -25.60 -25.16
CA LEU A 436 0.78 -25.05 -26.45
C LEU A 436 0.20 -25.86 -27.63
N MET A 437 0.17 -27.19 -27.54
CA MET A 437 -0.44 -28.05 -28.55
C MET A 437 -1.94 -27.78 -28.71
N GLU A 438 -2.69 -27.64 -27.61
CA GLU A 438 -4.13 -27.33 -27.68
C GLU A 438 -4.40 -25.93 -28.23
N LYS A 439 -3.61 -24.93 -27.84
CA LYS A 439 -3.72 -23.58 -28.44
C LYS A 439 -3.38 -23.58 -29.93
N GLN A 440 -2.40 -24.38 -30.36
CA GLN A 440 -2.06 -24.55 -31.78
C GLN A 440 -3.24 -25.18 -32.55
N LYS A 441 -3.88 -26.23 -32.00
CA LYS A 441 -5.07 -26.84 -32.61
C LYS A 441 -6.20 -25.83 -32.81
N ALA A 442 -6.47 -24.98 -31.81
CA ALA A 442 -7.51 -23.95 -31.90
C ALA A 442 -7.26 -22.94 -33.05
N VAL A 443 -6.00 -22.58 -33.32
CA VAL A 443 -5.61 -21.72 -34.44
C VAL A 443 -5.76 -22.43 -35.80
N ILE A 444 -5.53 -23.74 -35.85
CA ILE A 444 -5.68 -24.53 -37.09
C ILE A 444 -7.17 -24.77 -37.40
N MET A 445 -8.00 -25.10 -36.41
CA MET A 445 -9.43 -25.37 -36.62
C MET A 445 -10.19 -24.12 -37.08
N THR A 446 -9.83 -22.94 -36.58
CA THR A 446 -10.41 -21.66 -37.04
C THR A 446 -10.08 -21.32 -38.50
N LYS A 447 -9.11 -21.99 -39.15
CA LYS A 447 -8.82 -21.83 -40.57
C LYS A 447 -9.65 -22.73 -41.49
N ASN A 448 -10.25 -23.81 -40.97
CA ASN A 448 -11.04 -24.76 -41.77
C ASN A 448 -12.55 -24.46 -41.74
N GLU A 449 -12.96 -23.39 -41.05
CA GLU A 449 -14.36 -22.91 -40.98
C GLU A 449 -14.57 -21.57 -41.73
N LYS A 450 -13.62 -21.18 -42.59
CA LYS A 450 -13.78 -20.16 -43.63
C LYS A 450 -13.55 -20.80 -44.99
#